data_AF-A0A1I1A1D9-F1
#
_entry.id   AF-A0A1I1A1D9-F1
#
_cell.length_a   1.000
_cell.length_b   1.000
_cell.length_c   1.000
_cell.angle_alpha   90.00
_cell.angle_beta   90.00
_cell.angle_gamma   90.00
#
_symmetry.space_group_name_H-M   'P 1'
#
loop_
_entity.id
_entity.type
_entity.pdbx_description
1 polymer ?
#
loop_
_entity_poly.entity_id
_entity_poly.type
_entity_poly.pdbx_seq_one_letter_code
_entity_poly.pdbx_strand_id
1 'polypeptide(L)'
;MSTNTINHISIIEAINELTNIGENKIVEKLENILKYNEIPKPGLHNHKDDKSTSYYKIDLSDDELDEIRDVFLDLEVSTLTEDGEATNKTQHYVTLLNNWLSISGV
;
A
#
# COMPACT_ATOMS: atom_id res chain seq x y z
N MET A 1 -17.10 -7.09 7.29
CA MET A 1 -15.75 -7.64 7.49
C MET A 1 -14.85 -6.93 6.51
N SER A 2 -13.93 -6.08 6.99
CA SER A 2 -12.90 -5.53 6.13
C SER A 2 -12.04 -6.71 5.66
N THR A 3 -11.99 -6.94 4.35
CA THR A 3 -11.01 -7.88 3.80
C THR A 3 -9.66 -7.20 3.94
N ASN A 4 -8.86 -7.63 4.93
CA ASN A 4 -7.47 -7.19 5.16
C ASN A 4 -6.57 -7.65 4.02
N THR A 5 -6.85 -7.13 2.83
CA THR A 5 -6.25 -7.53 1.58
C THR A 5 -6.01 -6.30 0.73
N ILE A 6 -4.85 -6.21 0.12
CA ILE A 6 -4.50 -5.07 -0.72
C ILE A 6 -3.90 -5.55 -2.04
N ASN A 7 -4.03 -4.73 -3.08
CA ASN A 7 -3.47 -5.05 -4.39
C ASN A 7 -1.94 -4.89 -4.41
N HIS A 8 -1.28 -5.62 -5.31
CA HIS A 8 0.17 -5.59 -5.50
C HIS A 8 0.74 -4.17 -5.62
N ILE A 9 0.09 -3.31 -6.44
CA ILE A 9 0.59 -1.97 -6.75
C ILE A 9 0.68 -1.12 -5.47
N SER A 10 -0.33 -1.19 -4.61
CA SER A 10 -0.36 -0.41 -3.36
C SER A 10 0.74 -0.82 -2.39
N ILE A 11 1.18 -2.09 -2.40
CA ILE A 11 2.32 -2.55 -1.60
C ILE A 11 3.63 -2.03 -2.17
N ILE A 12 3.80 -2.10 -3.50
CA ILE A 12 5.01 -1.61 -4.16
C ILE A 12 5.19 -0.10 -3.94
N GLU A 13 4.13 0.68 -4.08
CA GLU A 13 4.19 2.12 -3.80
C GLU A 13 4.56 2.39 -2.33
N ALA A 14 3.97 1.64 -1.38
CA ALA A 14 4.35 1.76 0.03
C ALA A 14 5.83 1.42 0.26
N ILE A 15 6.33 0.33 -0.31
CA ILE A 15 7.75 -0.04 -0.23
C ILE A 15 8.64 1.08 -0.76
N ASN A 16 8.32 1.64 -1.93
CA ASN A 16 9.11 2.70 -2.53
C ASN A 16 9.19 3.93 -1.62
N GLU A 17 8.04 4.40 -1.11
CA GLU A 17 7.99 5.61 -0.30
C GLU A 17 8.62 5.40 1.09
N LEU A 18 8.39 4.25 1.74
CA LEU A 18 9.03 3.91 3.01
C LEU A 18 10.55 3.76 2.87
N THR A 19 11.03 3.23 1.75
CA THR A 19 12.47 3.14 1.46
C THR A 19 13.09 4.53 1.34
N ASN A 20 12.39 5.49 0.73
CA ASN A 20 12.88 6.86 0.56
C ASN A 20 13.08 7.58 1.91
N ILE A 21 12.30 7.24 2.93
CA ILE A 21 12.38 7.83 4.27
C ILE A 21 13.16 6.98 5.28
N GLY A 22 13.60 5.78 4.88
CA GLY A 22 14.46 4.90 5.69
C GLY A 22 13.71 3.97 6.65
N GLU A 23 12.41 3.75 6.46
CA GLU A 23 11.57 2.86 7.30
C GLU A 23 11.76 1.38 6.95
N ASN A 24 13.00 0.90 7.08
CA ASN A 24 13.42 -0.43 6.62
C ASN A 24 12.65 -1.60 7.26
N LYS A 25 12.16 -1.43 8.50
CA LYS A 25 11.43 -2.50 9.21
C LYS A 25 10.08 -2.80 8.56
N ILE A 26 9.32 -1.78 8.21
CA ILE A 26 8.04 -1.96 7.53
C ILE A 26 8.29 -2.48 6.11
N VAL A 27 9.31 -1.96 5.43
CA VAL A 27 9.72 -2.44 4.09
C VAL A 27 9.96 -3.96 4.11
N GLU A 28 10.77 -4.47 5.03
CA GLU A 28 11.03 -5.90 5.16
C GLU A 28 9.75 -6.72 5.38
N LYS A 29 8.78 -6.20 6.14
CA LYS A 29 7.48 -6.87 6.35
C LYS A 29 6.63 -6.88 5.08
N LEU A 30 6.57 -5.77 4.36
CA LEU A 30 5.85 -5.68 3.08
C LEU A 30 6.46 -6.60 2.02
N GLU A 31 7.78 -6.71 1.96
CA GLU A 31 8.48 -7.66 1.08
C GLU A 31 8.15 -9.11 1.44
N ASN A 32 8.07 -9.44 2.74
CA ASN A 32 7.64 -10.75 3.19
C ASN A 32 6.17 -11.04 2.79
N ILE A 33 5.28 -10.06 2.90
CA ILE A 33 3.89 -10.17 2.45
C ILE A 33 3.85 -10.48 0.94
N LEU A 34 4.63 -9.77 0.11
CA LEU A 34 4.70 -10.03 -1.33
C LEU A 34 5.18 -11.44 -1.66
N LYS A 35 5.99 -12.04 -0.80
CA LYS A 35 6.57 -13.36 -1.00
C LYS A 35 5.68 -14.50 -0.52
N TYR A 36 4.94 -14.31 0.56
CA TYR A 36 4.28 -15.40 1.28
C TYR A 36 2.76 -15.28 1.40
N ASN A 37 2.20 -14.08 1.22
CA ASN A 37 0.80 -13.80 1.55
C ASN A 37 -0.07 -13.55 0.31
N GLU A 38 0.37 -13.94 -0.89
CA GLU A 38 -0.42 -13.83 -2.12
C GLU A 38 -1.69 -14.69 -2.03
N ILE A 39 -2.84 -14.09 -2.34
CA ILE A 39 -4.12 -14.77 -2.37
C ILE A 39 -4.22 -15.58 -3.68
N PRO A 40 -4.56 -16.88 -3.63
CA PRO A 40 -4.68 -17.70 -4.82
C PRO A 40 -5.67 -17.14 -5.83
N LYS A 41 -5.23 -17.01 -7.09
CA LYS A 41 -6.08 -16.58 -8.21
C LYS A 41 -6.95 -17.74 -8.72
N PRO A 42 -8.17 -17.47 -9.22
CA PRO A 42 -8.94 -18.46 -9.97
C PRO A 42 -8.13 -19.01 -11.15
N GLY A 43 -8.24 -20.32 -11.40
CA GLY A 43 -7.36 -21.03 -12.33
C GLY A 43 -7.31 -20.51 -13.78
N LEU A 44 -8.37 -19.84 -14.25
CA LEU A 44 -8.44 -19.26 -15.60
C LEU A 44 -7.68 -17.94 -15.77
N HIS A 45 -7.29 -17.28 -14.67
CA HIS A 45 -6.57 -16.00 -14.64
C HIS A 45 -5.26 -16.07 -13.83
N ASN A 46 -4.68 -17.28 -13.76
CA ASN A 46 -3.46 -17.60 -13.00
C ASN A 46 -2.20 -17.55 -13.90
N HIS A 47 -1.94 -16.41 -14.54
CA HIS A 47 -0.60 -16.18 -15.08
C HIS A 47 0.33 -15.85 -13.91
N LYS A 48 1.22 -16.78 -13.54
CA LYS A 48 2.09 -16.66 -12.36
C LYS A 48 2.96 -15.39 -12.36
N ASP A 49 3.34 -14.94 -13.55
CA ASP A 49 4.21 -13.78 -13.76
C ASP A 49 3.41 -12.46 -13.85
N ASP A 50 2.08 -12.53 -13.97
CA ASP A 50 1.23 -11.35 -13.97
C ASP A 50 0.77 -11.02 -12.55
N LYS A 51 1.42 -10.02 -11.93
CA LYS A 51 1.08 -9.50 -10.61
C LYS A 51 0.08 -8.36 -10.63
N SER A 52 -0.34 -7.86 -11.81
CA SER A 52 -1.25 -6.70 -11.93
C SER A 52 -2.59 -6.91 -11.24
N THR A 53 -3.04 -8.16 -11.16
CA THR A 53 -4.30 -8.58 -10.53
C THR A 53 -4.10 -9.31 -9.21
N SER A 54 -2.87 -9.36 -8.68
CA SER A 54 -2.57 -10.05 -7.42
C SER A 54 -3.03 -9.21 -6.23
N TYR A 55 -3.65 -9.89 -5.28
CA TYR A 55 -3.99 -9.36 -3.96
C TYR A 55 -3.25 -10.15 -2.89
N TYR A 56 -2.95 -9.49 -1.78
CA TYR A 56 -2.16 -10.04 -0.70
C TYR A 56 -2.90 -9.83 0.61
N LYS A 57 -2.82 -10.81 1.51
CA LYS A 57 -3.30 -10.65 2.88
C LYS A 57 -2.30 -9.81 3.68
N ILE A 58 -2.80 -8.79 4.36
CA ILE A 58 -2.01 -7.94 5.25
C ILE A 58 -2.06 -8.47 6.68
N ASP A 59 -0.89 -8.63 7.28
CA ASP A 59 -0.63 -9.08 8.65
C ASP A 59 0.33 -8.10 9.37
N LEU A 60 -0.02 -6.82 9.32
CA LEU A 60 0.65 -5.74 10.04
C LEU A 60 -0.14 -5.37 11.30
N SER A 61 0.54 -4.82 12.30
CA SER A 61 -0.10 -4.22 13.46
C SER A 61 -0.76 -2.88 13.13
N ASP A 62 -1.66 -2.39 13.98
CA ASP A 62 -2.30 -1.08 13.79
C ASP A 62 -1.25 0.05 13.76
N ASP A 63 -0.24 0.01 14.64
CA ASP A 63 0.84 1.00 14.67
C ASP A 63 1.60 1.05 13.32
N GLU A 64 1.87 -0.11 12.72
CA GLU A 64 2.55 -0.18 11.43
C GLU A 64 1.68 0.28 10.27
N LEU A 65 0.37 0.06 10.36
CA LEU A 65 -0.58 0.58 9.39
C LEU A 65 -0.70 2.09 9.50
N ASP A 66 -0.67 2.64 10.70
CA ASP A 66 -0.70 4.08 10.96
C ASP A 66 0.56 4.75 10.44
N GLU A 67 1.74 4.16 10.64
CA GLU A 67 2.99 4.65 10.03
C GLU A 67 2.90 4.72 8.49
N ILE A 68 2.31 3.71 7.83
CA ILE A 68 2.09 3.74 6.37
C ILE A 68 1.10 4.84 5.96
N ARG A 69 0.02 5.02 6.72
CA ARG A 69 -1.02 6.03 6.44
C ARG A 69 -0.47 7.44 6.60
N ASP A 70 0.30 7.68 7.65
CA ASP A 70 0.92 8.98 7.92
C ASP A 70 1.85 9.39 6.78
N VAL A 71 2.65 8.44 6.25
CA VAL A 71 3.49 8.70 5.07
C VAL A 71 2.66 9.14 3.86
N PHE A 72 1.56 8.45 3.56
CA PHE A 72 0.72 8.83 2.42
C PHE A 72 -0.05 10.13 2.64
N LEU A 73 -0.43 10.43 3.88
CA LEU A 73 -1.06 11.70 4.24
C LEU A 73 -0.07 12.86 4.04
N ASP A 74 1.19 12.71 4.49
CA ASP A 74 2.24 13.71 4.29
C ASP A 74 2.54 13.91 2.79
N LEU A 75 2.58 12.83 2.01
CA LEU A 75 2.77 12.89 0.56
C LEU A 75 1.59 13.54 -0.16
N GLU A 76 0.35 13.26 0.26
CA GLU A 76 -0.83 13.96 -0.23
C GLU A 76 -0.69 15.47 -0.04
N VAL A 77 -0.41 15.92 1.19
CA VAL A 77 -0.30 17.34 1.53
C VAL A 77 0.86 18.01 0.78
N SER A 78 2.01 17.34 0.69
CA SER A 78 3.21 17.90 0.02
C SER A 78 3.06 18.04 -1.49
N THR A 79 2.03 17.46 -2.10
CA THR A 79 1.81 17.50 -3.56
C THR A 79 0.73 18.48 -4.01
N LEU A 80 0.16 19.25 -3.08
CA LEU A 80 -0.71 20.38 -3.37
C LEU A 80 0.07 21.51 -4.07
N THR A 81 -0.64 22.35 -4.83
CA THR A 81 -0.05 23.59 -5.35
C THR A 81 0.20 24.60 -4.23
N GLU A 82 0.92 25.69 -4.52
CA GLU A 82 1.14 26.78 -3.57
C GLU A 82 -0.17 27.40 -3.05
N ASP A 83 -1.24 27.34 -3.87
CA ASP A 83 -2.58 27.80 -3.52
C ASP A 83 -3.42 26.73 -2.78
N GLY A 84 -2.85 25.55 -2.52
CA GLY A 84 -3.52 24.44 -1.85
C GLY A 84 -4.45 23.62 -2.75
N GLU A 85 -4.32 23.72 -4.08
CA GLU A 85 -5.15 22.96 -5.02
C GLU A 85 -4.60 21.54 -5.23
N ALA A 86 -5.51 20.58 -5.40
CA ALA A 86 -5.18 19.19 -5.66
C ALA A 86 -4.58 18.99 -7.06
N THR A 87 -3.50 18.23 -7.13
CA THR A 87 -2.86 17.82 -8.40
C THR A 87 -3.15 16.36 -8.71
N ASN A 88 -2.72 15.90 -9.89
CA ASN A 88 -2.75 14.47 -10.22
C ASN A 88 -1.96 13.62 -9.21
N LYS A 89 -0.88 14.17 -8.63
CA LYS A 89 -0.11 13.47 -7.58
C LYS A 89 -0.87 13.42 -6.27
N THR A 90 -1.55 14.51 -5.89
CA THR A 90 -2.45 14.52 -4.73
C THR A 90 -3.49 13.41 -4.87
N GLN A 91 -4.16 13.31 -6.02
CA GLN A 91 -5.16 12.27 -6.27
C GLN A 91 -4.58 10.85 -6.21
N HIS A 92 -3.32 10.68 -6.64
CA HIS A 92 -2.61 9.41 -6.54
C HIS A 92 -2.39 9.01 -5.07
N TYR A 93 -1.84 9.90 -4.23
CA TYR A 93 -1.61 9.62 -2.81
C TYR A 93 -2.91 9.47 -2.01
N VAL A 94 -3.96 10.23 -2.33
CA VAL A 94 -5.32 10.01 -1.79
C VAL A 94 -5.80 8.59 -2.08
N THR A 95 -5.56 8.08 -3.30
CA THR A 95 -5.97 6.73 -3.68
C THR A 95 -5.21 5.67 -2.88
N LEU A 96 -3.89 5.85 -2.70
CA LEU A 96 -3.08 4.96 -1.86
C LEU A 96 -3.53 5.00 -0.40
N LEU A 97 -3.68 6.19 0.19
CA LEU A 97 -4.17 6.37 1.55
C LEU A 97 -5.51 5.67 1.76
N ASN A 98 -6.47 5.86 0.85
CA ASN A 98 -7.78 5.19 0.93
C ASN A 98 -7.68 3.66 0.89
N ASN A 99 -6.77 3.10 0.08
CA ASN A 99 -6.55 1.66 0.06
C ASN A 99 -6.05 1.16 1.43
N TRP A 100 -5.13 1.89 2.08
CA TRP A 100 -4.57 1.52 3.38
C TRP A 100 -5.50 1.80 4.57
N LEU A 101 -6.37 2.81 4.48
CA LEU A 101 -7.44 3.06 5.46
C LEU A 101 -8.48 1.94 5.50
N SER A 102 -8.62 1.17 4.42
CA SER A 102 -9.56 0.03 4.37
C SER A 102 -9.06 -1.22 5.10
N ILE A 103 -7.80 -1.23 5.54
CA ILE A 103 -7.15 -2.34 6.25
C ILE A 103 -7.24 -2.13 7.76
N SER A 104 -7.34 -3.19 8.54
CA SER A 104 -7.24 -3.13 10.01
C SER A 104 -6.13 -4.06 10.49
N GLY A 105 -5.47 -3.72 11.60
CA GLY A 105 -4.41 -4.53 12.18
C GLY A 105 -4.90 -5.90 12.65
N VAL A 106 -3.95 -6.80 12.90
CA VAL A 106 -4.18 -8.18 13.37
C VAL A 106 -3.69 -8.38 14.80
#